data_AF-A0A2R2W8H0-F1
#
_entry.id   AF-A0A2R2W8H0-F1
#
_cell.length_a   1.000
_cell.length_b   1.000
_cell.length_c   1.000
_cell.angle_alpha   90.00
_cell.angle_beta   90.00
_cell.angle_gamma   90.00
#
_symmetry.space_group_name_H-M   'P 1'
#
loop_
_entity.id
_entity.type
_entity.pdbx_description
1 polymer ?
#
loop_
_entity_poly.entity_id
_entity_poly.type
_entity_poly.pdbx_seq_one_letter_code
_entity_poly.pdbx_strand_id
1 'polypeptide(L)'
;MTDVGVSLPAALLRTAAEACVGGPLSTWVLVTVQGERARSESWLDDRRERLRVDLWSEGTPEEDILAIDEALASPFEVAGRVSRYVLASGGRILLSELLLGPLQGGEVTGHGFVPDLSPLIRHLGHRLPADHDLEFADTGVEAAVGALRSQRAEAVVLDADSLEGRTLVALGGAPWVALPARADAGPEPSGATVIAAAPATSALVRAALLTGTDVVFAGFGALPDGIPAAVVGR
;
A
#
# COMPACT_ATOMS: atom_id res chain seq x y z
N MET A 1 -28.88 -2.37 -2.08
CA MET A 1 -27.74 -3.22 -1.70
C MET A 1 -26.88 -3.36 -2.94
N THR A 2 -26.27 -2.24 -3.31
CA THR A 2 -25.48 -2.11 -4.53
C THR A 2 -24.10 -2.64 -4.21
N ASP A 3 -23.62 -3.56 -5.01
CA ASP A 3 -22.30 -4.17 -4.87
C ASP A 3 -21.23 -3.11 -5.17
N VAL A 4 -20.90 -2.28 -4.18
CA VAL A 4 -19.82 -1.28 -4.27
C VAL A 4 -18.49 -1.99 -3.97
N GLY A 5 -18.25 -3.09 -4.65
CA GLY A 5 -17.03 -3.88 -4.56
C GLY A 5 -15.98 -3.36 -5.53
N VAL A 6 -15.59 -2.09 -5.40
CA VAL A 6 -14.44 -1.58 -6.18
C VAL A 6 -13.17 -1.87 -5.38
N SER A 7 -12.79 -3.15 -5.43
CA SER A 7 -11.69 -3.77 -4.72
C SER A 7 -10.45 -3.82 -5.63
N LEU A 8 -9.25 -3.71 -5.06
CA LEU A 8 -8.05 -4.31 -5.68
C LEU A 8 -8.39 -5.76 -6.12
N PRO A 9 -7.79 -6.32 -7.20
CA PRO A 9 -8.08 -7.70 -7.60
C PRO A 9 -8.05 -8.63 -6.37
N ALA A 10 -9.05 -9.51 -6.18
CA ALA A 10 -9.20 -10.26 -4.94
C ALA A 10 -7.96 -11.08 -4.53
N ALA A 11 -7.16 -11.49 -5.52
CA ALA A 11 -5.85 -12.11 -5.30
C ALA A 11 -4.84 -11.13 -4.66
N LEU A 12 -4.76 -9.90 -5.15
CA LEU A 12 -3.92 -8.83 -4.61
C LEU A 12 -4.31 -8.47 -3.17
N LEU A 13 -5.61 -8.44 -2.86
CA LEU A 13 -6.08 -8.19 -1.49
C LEU A 13 -5.77 -9.34 -0.55
N ARG A 14 -5.90 -10.58 -1.01
CA ARG A 14 -5.55 -11.75 -0.21
C ARG A 14 -4.06 -11.74 0.13
N THR A 15 -3.21 -11.51 -0.85
CA THR A 15 -1.75 -11.42 -0.66
C THR A 15 -1.38 -10.22 0.23
N ALA A 16 -2.00 -9.06 0.01
CA ALA A 16 -1.81 -7.89 0.86
C ALA A 16 -2.28 -8.15 2.30
N ALA A 17 -3.38 -8.88 2.49
CA ALA A 17 -3.86 -9.28 3.81
C ALA A 17 -2.88 -10.24 4.49
N GLU A 18 -2.36 -11.24 3.78
CA GLU A 18 -1.35 -12.16 4.31
C GLU A 18 -0.08 -11.41 4.77
N ALA A 19 0.37 -10.42 4.01
CA ALA A 19 1.55 -9.61 4.35
C ALA A 19 1.27 -8.58 5.47
N CYS A 20 0.10 -7.94 5.47
CA CYS A 20 -0.21 -6.84 6.39
C CYS A 20 -0.78 -7.31 7.74
N VAL A 21 -1.52 -8.42 7.80
CA VAL A 21 -2.34 -8.82 8.97
C VAL A 21 -1.55 -9.74 9.92
N GLY A 22 -0.38 -9.27 10.36
CA GLY A 22 0.46 -9.98 11.33
C GLY A 22 1.41 -11.01 10.72
N GLY A 23 1.71 -10.87 9.43
CA GLY A 23 2.72 -11.67 8.74
C GLY A 23 4.15 -11.38 9.22
N PRO A 24 5.11 -12.23 8.81
CA PRO A 24 6.54 -11.98 9.01
C PRO A 24 6.99 -10.65 8.37
N LEU A 25 8.16 -10.16 8.77
CA LEU A 25 8.80 -9.03 8.10
C LEU A 25 8.83 -9.30 6.59
N SER A 26 8.40 -8.31 5.82
CA SER A 26 8.30 -8.40 4.38
C SER A 26 9.20 -7.34 3.75
N THR A 27 9.69 -7.66 2.57
CA THR A 27 10.53 -6.79 1.76
C THR A 27 9.75 -6.41 0.51
N TRP A 28 9.66 -5.13 0.20
CA TRP A 28 8.96 -4.66 -1.00
C TRP A 28 9.83 -3.73 -1.81
N VAL A 29 9.65 -3.79 -3.12
CA VAL A 29 10.30 -2.90 -4.07
C VAL A 29 9.31 -2.47 -5.15
N LEU A 30 9.42 -1.23 -5.58
CA LEU A 30 8.86 -0.70 -6.80
C LEU A 30 9.99 -0.09 -7.61
N VAL A 31 10.28 -0.67 -8.76
CA VAL A 31 11.35 -0.20 -9.63
C VAL A 31 10.88 -0.09 -11.06
N THR A 32 11.40 0.89 -11.79
CA THR A 32 11.22 0.97 -13.24
C THR A 32 12.03 -0.16 -13.89
N VAL A 33 11.36 -1.03 -14.64
CA VAL A 33 11.98 -2.15 -15.36
C VAL A 33 12.06 -1.89 -16.88
N GLN A 34 11.28 -0.93 -17.39
CA GLN A 34 11.42 -0.47 -18.77
C GLN A 34 11.15 1.03 -18.87
N GLY A 35 12.13 1.77 -19.42
CA GLY A 35 12.06 3.22 -19.61
C GLY A 35 11.54 3.64 -20.98
N GLU A 36 11.43 4.95 -21.18
CA GLU A 36 10.86 5.59 -22.39
C GLU A 36 11.73 5.48 -23.66
N ARG A 37 13.00 5.09 -23.50
CA ARG A 37 13.95 4.83 -24.59
C ARG A 37 14.45 3.39 -24.45
N ALA A 38 14.80 2.77 -25.57
CA ALA A 38 15.57 1.52 -25.56
C ALA A 38 16.82 1.73 -24.69
N ARG A 39 16.84 1.09 -23.52
CA ARG A 39 18.02 1.04 -22.66
C ARG A 39 18.77 -0.25 -22.99
N SER A 40 20.10 -0.24 -22.84
CA SER A 40 20.90 -1.45 -23.01
C SER A 40 20.47 -2.52 -22.00
N GLU A 41 20.63 -3.79 -22.35
CA GLU A 41 20.41 -4.90 -21.40
C GLU A 41 21.21 -4.69 -20.10
N SER A 42 22.44 -4.17 -20.21
CA SER A 42 23.29 -3.85 -19.06
C SER A 42 22.69 -2.83 -18.07
N TRP A 43 21.75 -1.99 -18.51
CA TRP A 43 21.15 -1.00 -17.62
C TRP A 43 20.30 -1.65 -16.52
N LEU A 44 19.59 -2.74 -16.85
CA LEU A 44 18.80 -3.48 -15.88
C LEU A 44 19.68 -4.20 -14.87
N ASP A 45 20.80 -4.76 -15.33
CA ASP A 45 21.77 -5.42 -14.45
C ASP A 45 22.40 -4.42 -13.47
N ASP A 46 22.89 -3.27 -13.95
CA ASP A 46 23.44 -2.21 -13.09
C ASP A 46 22.42 -1.73 -12.05
N ARG A 47 21.15 -1.67 -12.46
CA ARG A 47 20.07 -1.20 -11.59
C ARG A 47 19.70 -2.24 -10.53
N ARG A 48 19.67 -3.52 -10.91
CA ARG A 48 19.46 -4.63 -9.97
C ARG A 48 20.62 -4.75 -8.98
N GLU A 49 21.86 -4.59 -9.44
CA GLU A 49 23.03 -4.54 -8.55
C GLU A 49 22.89 -3.42 -7.51
N ARG A 50 22.54 -2.21 -7.94
CA ARG A 50 22.30 -1.10 -7.01
C ARG A 50 21.19 -1.41 -6.01
N LEU A 51 20.07 -1.97 -6.48
CA LEU A 51 18.96 -2.35 -5.61
C LEU A 51 19.39 -3.38 -4.55
N ARG A 52 20.21 -4.37 -4.92
CA ARG A 52 20.75 -5.35 -3.96
C ARG A 52 21.61 -4.68 -2.89
N VAL A 53 22.48 -3.75 -3.28
CA VAL A 53 23.31 -2.98 -2.34
C VAL A 53 22.44 -2.16 -1.39
N ASP A 54 21.42 -1.47 -1.92
CA ASP A 54 20.52 -0.64 -1.13
C ASP A 54 19.74 -1.49 -0.11
N LEU A 55 19.09 -2.58 -0.55
CA LEU A 55 18.35 -3.50 0.33
C LEU A 55 19.23 -4.14 1.40
N TRP A 56 20.45 -4.56 1.04
CA TRP A 56 21.40 -5.11 2.00
C TRP A 56 21.77 -4.08 3.08
N SER A 57 21.99 -2.83 2.68
CA SER A 57 22.32 -1.75 3.60
C SER A 57 21.17 -1.40 4.57
N GLU A 58 19.93 -1.66 4.16
CA GLU A 58 18.72 -1.50 4.98
C GLU A 58 18.49 -2.69 5.95
N GLY A 59 19.33 -3.73 5.91
CA GLY A 59 19.21 -4.91 6.76
C GLY A 59 18.18 -5.93 6.27
N THR A 60 17.83 -5.88 4.99
CA THR A 60 16.93 -6.84 4.35
C THR A 60 17.54 -8.25 4.39
N PRO A 61 16.77 -9.31 4.72
CA PRO A 61 17.23 -10.69 4.64
C PRO A 61 17.74 -11.06 3.25
N GLU A 62 18.89 -11.72 3.17
CA GLU A 62 19.52 -12.12 1.90
C GLU A 62 18.59 -12.98 1.03
N GLU A 63 17.82 -13.87 1.64
CA GLU A 63 16.83 -14.72 0.97
C GLU A 63 15.75 -13.90 0.25
N ASP A 64 15.28 -12.80 0.84
CA ASP A 64 14.32 -11.90 0.21
C ASP A 64 14.97 -11.11 -0.94
N ILE A 65 16.21 -10.65 -0.75
CA ILE A 65 16.98 -9.94 -1.78
C ILE A 65 17.13 -10.83 -3.02
N LEU A 66 17.53 -12.09 -2.84
CA LEU A 66 17.71 -13.05 -3.92
C LEU A 66 16.39 -13.34 -4.64
N ALA A 67 15.30 -13.56 -3.89
CA ALA A 67 13.98 -13.79 -4.48
C ALA A 67 13.50 -12.59 -5.32
N ILE A 68 13.67 -11.37 -4.81
CA ILE A 68 13.33 -10.14 -5.52
C ILE A 68 14.18 -9.98 -6.78
N ASP A 69 15.49 -10.21 -6.68
CA ASP A 69 16.41 -10.11 -7.82
C ASP A 69 16.04 -11.08 -8.94
N GLU A 70 15.71 -12.34 -8.59
CA GLU A 70 15.20 -13.35 -9.54
C GLU A 70 13.87 -12.93 -10.18
N ALA A 71 12.94 -12.41 -9.37
CA ALA A 71 11.67 -11.91 -9.88
C ALA A 71 11.88 -10.78 -10.89
N LEU A 72 12.77 -9.82 -10.59
CA LEU A 72 13.09 -8.71 -11.48
C LEU A 72 13.83 -9.14 -12.75
N ALA A 73 14.59 -10.24 -12.72
CA ALA A 73 15.25 -10.82 -13.89
C ALA A 73 14.27 -11.45 -14.90
N SER A 74 13.07 -11.80 -14.45
CA SER A 74 12.10 -12.50 -15.29
C SER A 74 11.69 -11.63 -16.48
N PRO A 75 11.79 -12.14 -17.73
CA PRO A 75 11.45 -11.38 -18.92
C PRO A 75 9.95 -11.05 -18.96
N PHE A 76 9.62 -9.92 -19.58
CA PHE A 76 8.23 -9.50 -19.80
C PHE A 76 8.08 -8.93 -21.22
N GLU A 77 7.02 -9.33 -21.91
CA GLU A 77 6.76 -8.94 -23.31
C GLU A 77 5.76 -7.78 -23.37
N VAL A 78 6.15 -6.63 -22.81
CA VAL A 78 5.27 -5.45 -22.78
C VAL A 78 6.00 -4.24 -23.36
N ALA A 79 5.37 -3.59 -24.34
CA ALA A 79 5.88 -2.35 -24.90
C ALA A 79 5.54 -1.14 -24.01
N GLY A 80 6.44 -0.16 -23.95
CA GLY A 80 6.22 1.11 -23.24
C GLY A 80 6.88 1.19 -21.87
N ARG A 81 6.52 2.21 -21.08
CA ARG A 81 7.04 2.37 -19.71
C ARG A 81 6.41 1.30 -18.81
N VAL A 82 7.26 0.58 -18.09
CA VAL A 82 6.84 -0.49 -17.19
C VAL A 82 7.63 -0.40 -15.90
N SER A 83 6.91 -0.42 -14.79
CA SER A 83 7.47 -0.60 -13.45
C SER A 83 7.03 -1.95 -12.92
N ARG A 84 7.79 -2.51 -11.99
CA ARG A 84 7.42 -3.76 -11.32
C ARG A 84 7.40 -3.55 -9.82
N TYR A 85 6.29 -3.93 -9.21
CA TYR A 85 6.16 -4.04 -7.77
C TYR A 85 6.42 -5.49 -7.37
N VAL A 86 7.32 -5.74 -6.44
CA VAL A 86 7.61 -7.06 -5.90
C VAL A 86 7.53 -7.01 -4.39
N LEU A 87 6.85 -7.99 -3.80
CA LEU A 87 6.77 -8.22 -2.36
C LEU A 87 7.28 -9.63 -2.06
N ALA A 88 8.25 -9.73 -1.17
CA ALA A 88 8.81 -10.98 -0.71
C ALA A 88 8.76 -11.08 0.81
N SER A 89 8.74 -12.32 1.32
CA SER A 89 8.98 -12.60 2.73
C SER A 89 9.47 -14.03 2.91
N GLY A 90 10.52 -14.22 3.71
CA GLY A 90 11.12 -15.51 3.98
C GLY A 90 11.65 -16.21 2.72
N GLY A 91 12.22 -15.43 1.80
CA GLY A 91 12.75 -15.90 0.51
C GLY A 91 11.68 -16.30 -0.51
N ARG A 92 10.41 -15.94 -0.28
CA ARG A 92 9.30 -16.27 -1.17
C ARG A 92 8.65 -15.01 -1.72
N ILE A 93 8.41 -14.99 -3.03
CA ILE A 93 7.60 -13.96 -3.66
C ILE A 93 6.14 -14.15 -3.25
N LEU A 94 5.60 -13.16 -2.55
CA LEU A 94 4.19 -13.06 -2.22
C LEU A 94 3.42 -12.37 -3.36
N LEU A 95 4.03 -11.33 -3.94
CA LEU A 95 3.44 -10.55 -5.03
C LEU A 95 4.49 -10.14 -6.05
N SER A 96 4.15 -10.14 -7.33
CA SER A 96 5.01 -9.61 -8.39
C SER A 96 4.18 -9.05 -9.54
N GLU A 97 3.93 -7.75 -9.52
CA GLU A 97 3.04 -7.12 -10.50
C GLU A 97 3.72 -6.09 -11.40
N LEU A 98 3.40 -6.18 -12.68
CA LEU A 98 3.79 -5.22 -13.70
C LEU A 98 2.78 -4.07 -13.73
N LEU A 99 3.29 -2.86 -13.51
CA LEU A 99 2.54 -1.62 -13.51
C LEU A 99 2.83 -0.89 -14.82
N LEU A 100 1.81 -0.76 -15.65
CA LEU A 100 1.92 -0.18 -16.97
C LEU A 100 1.78 1.34 -16.93
N GLY A 101 2.56 2.02 -17.77
CA GLY A 101 2.52 3.46 -17.91
C GLY A 101 3.61 4.17 -17.11
N PRO A 102 3.51 5.51 -16.99
CA PRO A 102 4.48 6.28 -16.22
C PRO A 102 4.40 5.91 -14.74
N LEU A 103 5.57 5.84 -14.10
CA LEU A 103 5.66 5.68 -12.66
C LEU A 103 4.88 6.81 -11.96
N GLN A 104 3.84 6.43 -11.23
CA GLN A 104 3.10 7.35 -10.37
C GLN A 104 3.83 7.46 -9.02
N GLY A 105 4.52 8.59 -8.82
CA GLY A 105 5.39 8.82 -7.67
C GLY A 105 6.85 8.41 -7.92
N GLY A 106 7.56 8.08 -6.83
CA GLY A 106 8.93 7.61 -6.87
C GLY A 106 9.05 6.09 -6.83
N GLU A 107 10.27 5.61 -7.05
CA GLU A 107 10.60 4.22 -6.71
C GLU A 107 10.59 4.06 -5.20
N VAL A 108 10.21 2.87 -4.75
CA VAL A 108 10.02 2.58 -3.33
C VAL A 108 10.79 1.32 -3.01
N THR A 109 11.53 1.34 -1.91
CA THR A 109 12.10 0.16 -1.28
C THR A 109 11.73 0.18 0.19
N GLY A 110 11.65 -1.00 0.81
CA GLY A 110 11.53 -1.06 2.25
C GLY A 110 11.46 -2.48 2.76
N HIS A 111 11.77 -2.60 4.05
CA HIS A 111 11.70 -3.83 4.81
C HIS A 111 10.99 -3.57 6.15
N GLY A 112 9.97 -4.35 6.47
CA GLY A 112 9.14 -4.09 7.64
C GLY A 112 7.88 -4.95 7.74
N PHE A 113 7.09 -4.71 8.79
CA PHE A 113 5.86 -5.45 9.07
C PHE A 113 4.63 -4.97 8.29
N VAL A 114 4.70 -3.78 7.69
CA VAL A 114 3.59 -3.19 6.93
C VAL A 114 4.15 -2.72 5.60
N PRO A 115 3.95 -3.49 4.51
CA PRO A 115 4.46 -3.10 3.20
C PRO A 115 3.80 -1.82 2.68
N ASP A 116 4.53 -1.05 1.89
CA ASP A 116 3.95 0.09 1.20
C ASP A 116 3.15 -0.38 -0.03
N LEU A 117 1.82 -0.34 0.10
CA LEU A 117 0.88 -0.69 -0.96
C LEU A 117 0.44 0.53 -1.79
N SER A 118 0.85 1.74 -1.40
CA SER A 118 0.44 2.98 -2.06
C SER A 118 0.68 2.95 -3.57
N PRO A 119 1.84 2.49 -4.09
CA PRO A 119 2.08 2.49 -5.54
C PRO A 119 1.21 1.52 -6.33
N LEU A 120 0.89 0.36 -5.75
CA LEU A 120 -0.04 -0.61 -6.34
C LEU A 120 -1.43 -0.01 -6.46
N ILE A 121 -1.89 0.62 -5.39
CA ILE A 121 -3.23 1.21 -5.32
C ILE A 121 -3.37 2.38 -6.31
N ARG A 122 -2.33 3.20 -6.49
CA ARG A 122 -2.35 4.28 -7.50
C ARG A 122 -2.43 3.76 -8.94
N HIS A 123 -1.82 2.61 -9.24
CA HIS A 123 -1.84 2.03 -10.58
C HIS A 123 -3.06 1.15 -10.85
N LEU A 124 -3.47 0.34 -9.87
CA LEU A 124 -4.43 -0.75 -10.02
C LEU A 124 -5.73 -0.51 -9.24
N GLY A 125 -5.78 0.53 -8.40
CA GLY A 125 -7.00 0.92 -7.70
C GLY A 125 -8.08 1.22 -8.73
N HIS A 126 -9.07 0.34 -8.82
CA HIS A 126 -10.27 0.64 -9.57
C HIS A 126 -10.90 1.87 -8.90
N ARG A 127 -11.11 2.92 -9.69
CA ARG A 127 -11.62 4.19 -9.18
C ARG A 127 -13.14 4.12 -9.18
N LEU A 128 -13.76 4.53 -8.08
CA LEU A 128 -15.20 4.77 -8.04
C LEU A 128 -15.62 5.60 -9.28
N PRO A 129 -16.67 5.16 -10.00
CA PRO A 129 -17.29 5.99 -11.01
C PRO A 129 -17.71 7.34 -10.42
N ALA A 130 -17.52 8.43 -11.17
CA ALA A 130 -17.83 9.78 -10.71
C ALA A 130 -19.33 9.99 -10.39
N ASP A 131 -20.20 9.10 -10.87
CA ASP A 131 -21.65 9.10 -10.70
C ASP A 131 -22.15 8.21 -9.55
N HIS A 132 -21.24 7.73 -8.69
CA HIS A 132 -21.66 7.00 -7.50
C HIS A 132 -22.33 7.95 -6.48
N ASP A 133 -23.57 7.61 -6.08
CA ASP A 133 -24.31 8.23 -4.96
C ASP A 133 -23.97 7.57 -3.59
N LEU A 134 -22.74 7.77 -3.08
CA LEU A 134 -22.35 7.28 -1.73
C LEU A 134 -22.74 8.33 -0.71
N GLU A 135 -23.54 7.96 0.28
CA GLU A 135 -23.75 8.79 1.47
C GLU A 135 -22.61 8.53 2.46
N PHE A 136 -21.81 9.56 2.73
CA PHE A 136 -20.72 9.48 3.70
C PHE A 136 -21.23 9.84 5.10
N ALA A 137 -21.00 8.93 6.05
CA ALA A 137 -21.30 9.18 7.45
C ALA A 137 -20.32 10.17 8.09
N ASP A 138 -19.06 10.15 7.65
CA ASP A 138 -18.01 11.06 8.12
C ASP A 138 -16.87 11.15 7.09
N THR A 139 -15.99 12.15 7.23
CA THR A 139 -14.99 12.53 6.24
C THR A 139 -13.63 12.87 6.88
N GLY A 140 -12.55 12.60 6.15
CA GLY A 140 -11.18 12.84 6.60
C GLY A 140 -10.48 11.59 7.17
N VAL A 141 -9.16 11.72 7.35
CA VAL A 141 -8.31 10.61 7.83
C VAL A 141 -8.64 10.27 9.28
N GLU A 142 -8.88 11.28 10.11
CA GLU A 142 -9.23 11.15 11.51
C GLU A 142 -10.55 10.39 11.69
N ALA A 143 -11.55 10.70 10.85
CA ALA A 143 -12.83 10.01 10.81
C ALA A 143 -12.65 8.54 10.40
N ALA A 144 -11.89 8.27 9.33
CA ALA A 144 -11.59 6.91 8.89
C ALA A 144 -10.88 6.09 9.98
N VAL A 145 -9.87 6.68 10.62
CA VAL A 145 -9.19 6.06 11.77
C VAL A 145 -10.20 5.79 12.90
N GLY A 146 -11.01 6.78 13.30
CA GLY A 146 -12.01 6.60 14.36
C GLY A 146 -13.04 5.50 14.06
N ALA A 147 -13.52 5.43 12.82
CA ALA A 147 -14.49 4.45 12.37
C ALA A 147 -13.91 3.02 12.36
N LEU A 148 -12.67 2.85 11.89
CA LEU A 148 -11.95 1.57 11.91
C LEU A 148 -11.65 1.13 13.34
N ARG A 149 -11.10 2.03 14.18
CA ARG A 149 -10.81 1.75 15.60
C ARG A 149 -12.04 1.28 16.38
N SER A 150 -13.22 1.79 16.01
CA SER A 150 -14.49 1.45 16.63
C SER A 150 -15.29 0.36 15.93
N GLN A 151 -14.80 -0.18 14.81
CA GLN A 151 -15.48 -1.16 13.96
C GLN A 151 -16.88 -0.72 13.50
N ARG A 152 -17.06 0.58 13.23
CA ARG A 152 -18.35 1.16 12.80
C ARG A 152 -18.42 1.51 11.32
N ALA A 153 -17.33 1.28 10.58
CA ALA A 153 -17.32 1.46 9.13
C ALA A 153 -17.85 0.19 8.45
N GLU A 154 -18.82 0.36 7.55
CA GLU A 154 -19.15 -0.63 6.53
C GLU A 154 -18.03 -0.65 5.49
N ALA A 155 -17.72 0.52 4.94
CA ALA A 155 -16.63 0.73 4.02
C ALA A 155 -15.84 2.00 4.35
N VAL A 156 -14.57 2.03 3.97
CA VAL A 156 -13.74 3.24 3.91
C VAL A 156 -13.38 3.54 2.47
N VAL A 157 -13.61 4.78 2.06
CA VAL A 157 -13.25 5.27 0.73
C VAL A 157 -11.97 6.06 0.82
N LEU A 158 -10.97 5.70 0.03
CA LEU A 158 -9.62 6.26 0.09
C LEU A 158 -9.23 6.89 -1.25
N ASP A 159 -8.80 8.15 -1.21
CA ASP A 159 -8.05 8.77 -2.30
C ASP A 159 -6.56 8.58 -2.03
N ALA A 160 -5.97 7.55 -2.65
CA ALA A 160 -4.57 7.19 -2.43
C ALA A 160 -3.57 8.26 -2.89
N ASP A 161 -3.97 9.11 -3.84
CA ASP A 161 -3.16 10.23 -4.32
C ASP A 161 -3.16 11.34 -3.25
N SER A 162 -4.33 11.71 -2.71
CA SER A 162 -4.46 12.70 -1.64
C SER A 162 -3.90 12.24 -0.27
N LEU A 163 -3.69 10.93 -0.09
CA LEU A 163 -3.02 10.34 1.07
C LEU A 163 -1.49 10.31 0.96
N GLU A 164 -0.90 10.72 -0.18
CA GLU A 164 0.55 10.70 -0.37
C GLU A 164 1.30 11.52 0.69
N GLY A 165 2.43 10.99 1.16
CA GLY A 165 3.27 11.63 2.18
C GLY A 165 2.69 11.61 3.60
N ARG A 166 1.43 11.18 3.79
CA ARG A 166 0.84 11.01 5.12
C ARG A 166 1.25 9.68 5.73
N THR A 167 1.48 9.69 7.04
CA THR A 167 1.82 8.49 7.81
C THR A 167 0.83 8.27 8.94
N LEU A 168 0.61 6.99 9.25
CA LEU A 168 -0.18 6.53 10.38
C LEU A 168 0.59 5.46 11.15
N VAL A 169 0.15 5.17 12.36
CA VAL A 169 0.76 4.16 13.23
C VAL A 169 -0.05 2.88 13.09
N ALA A 170 0.59 1.81 12.63
CA ALA A 170 0.02 0.46 12.63
C ALA A 170 0.26 -0.22 13.99
N LEU A 171 -0.80 -0.81 14.55
CA LEU A 171 -0.79 -1.45 15.86
C LEU A 171 -1.00 -2.97 15.76
N GLY A 172 -0.41 -3.72 16.69
CA GLY A 172 -0.46 -5.19 16.72
C GLY A 172 -1.78 -5.81 17.16
N GLY A 173 -2.65 -5.01 17.77
CA GLY A 173 -4.01 -5.40 18.11
C GLY A 173 -4.90 -4.17 18.15
N ALA A 174 -6.15 -4.35 18.57
CA ALA A 174 -7.10 -3.25 18.70
C ALA A 174 -6.47 -2.08 19.49
N PRO A 175 -6.51 -0.84 18.96
CA PRO A 175 -7.42 -0.40 17.91
C PRO A 175 -6.85 -0.44 16.46
N TRP A 176 -5.82 -1.25 16.20
CA TRP A 176 -5.16 -1.59 14.91
C TRP A 176 -4.46 -0.48 14.15
N VAL A 177 -4.96 0.75 14.25
CA VAL A 177 -4.40 1.95 13.65
C VAL A 177 -4.57 3.14 14.59
N ALA A 178 -3.60 4.04 14.58
CA ALA A 178 -3.65 5.31 15.29
C ALA A 178 -3.09 6.44 14.42
N LEU A 179 -3.51 7.66 14.74
CA LEU A 179 -2.85 8.86 14.24
C LEU A 179 -1.43 8.94 14.85
N PRO A 180 -0.46 9.51 14.14
CA PRO A 180 0.84 9.79 14.73
C PRO A 180 0.66 10.71 15.95
N ALA A 181 1.42 10.44 17.01
CA ALA A 181 1.41 11.31 18.19
C ALA A 181 1.79 12.72 17.77
N ARG A 182 1.08 13.73 18.28
CA ARG A 182 1.53 15.11 18.12
C ARG A 182 2.85 15.29 18.86
N ALA A 183 3.75 16.10 18.33
CA ALA A 183 5.09 16.31 18.91
C ALA A 183 5.08 16.77 20.38
N ASP A 184 3.96 17.34 20.84
CA ASP A 184 3.70 17.84 22.19
C ASP A 184 2.78 16.95 23.04
N ALA A 185 2.13 15.96 22.42
CA ALA A 185 1.32 14.97 23.13
C ALA A 185 2.20 13.74 23.39
N GLY A 186 2.43 13.42 24.66
CA GLY A 186 3.02 12.13 25.03
C GLY A 186 2.27 10.96 24.36
N PRO A 187 2.89 9.77 24.24
CA PRO A 187 2.28 8.65 23.52
C PRO A 187 0.85 8.41 24.02
N GLU A 188 -0.13 8.48 23.12
CA GLU A 188 -1.51 8.08 23.42
C GLU A 188 -1.46 6.67 24.04
N PRO A 189 -2.09 6.43 25.20
CA PRO A 189 -2.10 5.14 25.85
C PRO A 189 -2.97 4.17 25.06
N SER A 190 -2.45 3.68 23.93
CA SER A 190 -2.89 2.47 23.29
C SER A 190 -2.23 1.31 24.03
N GLY A 191 -3.04 0.45 24.67
CA GLY A 191 -2.53 -0.81 25.25
C GLY A 191 -1.96 -1.79 24.22
N ALA A 192 -2.10 -1.48 22.91
CA ALA A 192 -1.55 -2.27 21.82
C ALA A 192 -0.14 -1.80 21.41
N THR A 193 0.73 -2.79 21.15
CA THR A 193 2.09 -2.60 20.65
C THR A 193 2.10 -1.88 19.30
N VAL A 194 2.95 -0.87 19.17
CA VAL A 194 3.25 -0.22 17.89
C VAL A 194 4.06 -1.19 17.02
N ILE A 195 3.55 -1.50 15.83
CA ILE A 195 4.24 -2.34 14.85
C ILE A 195 5.14 -1.48 13.95
N ALA A 196 4.59 -0.41 13.38
CA ALA A 196 5.29 0.41 12.40
C ALA A 196 4.62 1.79 12.28
N ALA A 197 5.41 2.80 11.91
CA ALA A 197 4.90 3.96 11.19
C ALA A 197 4.86 3.58 9.71
N ALA A 198 3.69 3.71 9.07
CA ALA A 198 3.50 3.30 7.68
C ALA A 198 2.78 4.40 6.88
N PRO A 199 2.88 4.40 5.54
CA PRO A 199 2.05 5.23 4.69
C PRO A 199 0.57 5.09 5.06
N ALA A 200 -0.16 6.20 5.10
CA ALA A 200 -1.54 6.23 5.58
C ALA A 200 -2.44 5.24 4.81
N THR A 201 -2.29 5.15 3.49
CA THR A 201 -2.99 4.18 2.65
C THR A 201 -2.77 2.75 3.13
N SER A 202 -1.52 2.32 3.33
CA SER A 202 -1.17 0.97 3.78
C SER A 202 -1.70 0.67 5.18
N ALA A 203 -1.60 1.63 6.11
CA ALA A 203 -2.11 1.49 7.47
C ALA A 203 -3.64 1.37 7.52
N LEU A 204 -4.36 2.17 6.72
CA LEU A 204 -5.83 2.11 6.63
C LEU A 204 -6.30 0.82 5.97
N VAL A 205 -5.67 0.39 4.88
CA VAL A 205 -5.96 -0.90 4.23
C VAL A 205 -5.74 -2.05 5.21
N ARG A 206 -4.61 -2.06 5.91
CA ARG A 206 -4.31 -3.07 6.94
C ARG A 206 -5.40 -3.10 8.04
N ALA A 207 -5.77 -1.94 8.56
CA ALA A 207 -6.78 -1.85 9.61
C ALA A 207 -8.16 -2.33 9.12
N ALA A 208 -8.56 -1.95 7.91
CA ALA A 208 -9.80 -2.41 7.30
C ALA A 208 -9.83 -3.93 7.11
N LEU A 209 -8.73 -4.53 6.66
CA LEU A 209 -8.59 -5.99 6.56
C LEU A 209 -8.69 -6.69 7.92
N LEU A 210 -8.14 -6.09 8.98
CA LEU A 210 -8.23 -6.60 10.36
C LEU A 210 -9.63 -6.50 10.96
N THR A 211 -10.45 -5.54 10.51
CA THR A 211 -11.81 -5.31 11.00
C THR A 211 -12.89 -5.91 10.10
N GLY A 212 -12.52 -6.43 8.93
CA GLY A 212 -13.48 -6.86 7.90
C GLY A 212 -14.30 -5.69 7.34
N THR A 213 -13.71 -4.50 7.28
CA THR A 213 -14.28 -3.30 6.65
C THR A 213 -13.88 -3.28 5.18
N ASP A 214 -14.82 -2.95 4.30
CA ASP A 214 -14.52 -2.86 2.87
C ASP A 214 -13.65 -1.63 2.57
N VAL A 215 -12.74 -1.76 1.62
CA VAL A 215 -11.91 -0.65 1.15
C VAL A 215 -12.25 -0.36 -0.29
N VAL A 216 -12.60 0.90 -0.55
CA VAL A 216 -12.96 1.41 -1.86
C VAL A 216 -11.98 2.51 -2.24
N PHE A 217 -11.48 2.50 -3.48
CA PHE A 217 -10.54 3.52 -3.93
C PHE A 217 -11.24 4.57 -4.80
N ALA A 218 -11.06 5.83 -4.43
CA ALA A 218 -11.55 6.98 -5.16
C ALA A 218 -10.48 7.49 -6.15
N GLY A 219 -10.92 8.10 -7.24
CA GLY A 219 -10.04 8.92 -8.06
C GLY A 219 -9.57 10.17 -7.32
N PHE A 220 -8.45 10.74 -7.76
CA PHE A 220 -7.93 11.97 -7.20
C PHE A 220 -9.01 13.07 -7.21
N GLY A 221 -9.32 13.60 -6.03
CA GLY A 221 -10.32 14.67 -5.86
C GLY A 221 -11.77 14.23 -6.10
N ALA A 222 -12.05 12.93 -6.20
CA ALA A 222 -13.41 12.43 -6.38
C ALA A 222 -14.23 12.45 -5.08
N LEU A 223 -13.56 12.59 -3.92
CA LEU A 223 -14.22 12.77 -2.64
C LEU A 223 -14.61 14.26 -2.42
N PRO A 224 -15.69 14.54 -1.66
CA PRO A 224 -16.14 15.90 -1.37
C PRO A 224 -15.02 16.81 -0.88
N ASP A 225 -14.94 18.02 -1.42
CA ASP A 225 -13.92 19.02 -1.05
C ASP A 225 -12.45 18.53 -1.19
N GLY A 226 -12.20 17.47 -1.95
CA GLY A 226 -10.86 16.90 -2.14
C GLY A 226 -10.28 16.23 -0.89
N ILE A 227 -11.13 15.83 0.06
CA ILE A 227 -10.70 15.11 1.26
C ILE A 227 -10.03 13.77 0.89
N PRO A 228 -9.02 13.33 1.66
CA PRO A 228 -8.25 12.13 1.33
C PRO A 228 -8.95 10.81 1.69
N ALA A 229 -9.98 10.84 2.54
CA ALA A 229 -10.70 9.66 2.99
C ALA A 229 -12.14 10.00 3.38
N ALA A 230 -13.04 9.02 3.29
CA ALA A 230 -14.42 9.11 3.76
C ALA A 230 -14.90 7.77 4.32
N VAL A 231 -15.95 7.80 5.14
CA VAL A 231 -16.50 6.63 5.83
C VAL A 231 -17.94 6.41 5.38
N VAL A 232 -18.25 5.17 5.02
CA VAL A 232 -19.63 4.69 4.89
C VAL A 232 -20.00 4.01 6.21
N GLY A 233 -21.02 4.53 6.89
CA GLY A 233 -21.51 3.96 8.14
C GLY A 233 -22.25 2.65 7.90
N ARG A 234 -22.22 1.75 8.90
CA ARG A 234 -23.11 0.59 8.95
C ARG A 234 -24.55 0.95 9.32
#